data_AF-A0A1Y1CLP1-F1
#
_entry.id   AF-A0A1Y1CLP1-F1
#
_cell.length_a   1.000
_cell.length_b   1.000
_cell.length_c   1.000
_cell.angle_alpha   90.00
_cell.angle_beta   90.00
_cell.angle_gamma   90.00
#
_symmetry.space_group_name_H-M   'P 1'
#
loop_
_entity.id
_entity.type
_entity.pdbx_description
1 polymer ?
#
loop_
_entity_poly.entity_id
_entity_poly.type
_entity_poly.pdbx_seq_one_letter_code
_entity_poly.pdbx_strand_id
1 'polypeptide(L)'
;MKPNPVNDKSYQFSVRIINLYKFLKSNKHEYVLSKQILRCGTSVGANIEEALGGISKKDFIAKLHISFKEARETHYWLRLLKDTEYIDDKMFESLILDCEEILKLLSKIIETSKSNLSQDK
;
A
#
# COMPACT_ATOMS: atom_id res chain seq x y z
N MET A 1 -15.25 -1.01 18.35
CA MET A 1 -14.83 -1.36 16.97
C MET A 1 -13.73 -2.40 17.07
N LYS A 2 -13.78 -3.50 16.31
CA LYS A 2 -12.62 -4.39 16.20
C LYS A 2 -11.49 -3.57 15.53
N PRO A 3 -10.24 -3.63 16.02
CA PRO A 3 -9.13 -2.97 15.33
C PRO A 3 -9.07 -3.51 13.90
N ASN A 4 -8.82 -2.63 12.93
CA ASN A 4 -8.60 -3.00 11.54
C ASN A 4 -7.10 -2.85 11.24
N PRO A 5 -6.27 -3.89 11.46
CA PRO A 5 -4.82 -3.75 11.43
C PRO A 5 -4.28 -3.25 10.10
N VAL A 6 -4.99 -3.52 8.99
CA VAL A 6 -4.55 -3.04 7.67
C VAL A 6 -4.73 -1.52 7.52
N ASN A 7 -5.73 -0.91 8.17
CA ASN A 7 -5.94 0.52 8.12
C ASN A 7 -4.78 1.26 8.81
N ASP A 8 -4.52 0.96 10.08
CA ASP A 8 -3.43 1.57 10.85
C ASP A 8 -2.07 1.37 10.16
N LYS A 9 -1.78 0.14 9.71
CA LYS A 9 -0.52 -0.16 9.00
C LYS A 9 -0.39 0.60 7.69
N SER A 10 -1.47 0.69 6.90
CA SER A 10 -1.45 1.44 5.64
C SER A 10 -1.25 2.95 5.85
N TYR A 11 -1.78 3.50 6.94
CA TYR A 11 -1.57 4.90 7.30
C TYR A 11 -0.11 5.16 7.69
N GLN A 12 0.45 4.31 8.57
CA GLN A 12 1.87 4.42 8.94
C GLN A 12 2.78 4.24 7.72
N PHE A 13 2.47 3.29 6.84
CA PHE A 13 3.19 3.10 5.59
C PHE A 13 3.10 4.33 4.68
N SER A 14 1.93 4.99 4.59
CA SER A 14 1.77 6.24 3.84
C SER A 14 2.70 7.35 4.35
N VAL A 15 2.84 7.49 5.67
CA VAL A 15 3.81 8.43 6.29
C VAL A 15 5.25 8.09 5.89
N ARG A 16 5.61 6.80 5.90
CA ARG A 16 6.94 6.35 5.46
C ARG A 16 7.20 6.64 3.99
N ILE A 17 6.21 6.44 3.12
CA ILE A 17 6.30 6.76 1.69
C ILE A 17 6.48 8.28 1.46
N ILE A 18 5.78 9.13 2.21
CA ILE A 18 5.96 10.58 2.15
C ILE A 18 7.39 10.97 2.55
N ASN A 19 7.96 10.33 3.58
CA ASN A 19 9.33 10.58 4.00
C ASN A 19 10.36 10.07 2.99
N LEU A 20 10.12 8.90 2.37
CA LEU A 20 10.91 8.41 1.24
C LEU A 20 10.89 9.41 0.07
N TYR A 21 9.72 9.93 -0.30
CA TYR A 21 9.60 10.95 -1.35
C TYR A 21 10.44 12.19 -1.03
N LYS A 22 10.36 12.71 0.21
CA LYS A 22 11.16 13.86 0.65
C LYS A 22 12.66 13.57 0.54
N PHE A 23 13.10 12.38 0.95
CA PHE A 23 14.49 11.94 0.84
C PHE A 23 14.96 11.85 -0.62
N LEU A 24 14.21 11.17 -1.49
CA LEU A 24 14.54 11.05 -2.92
C LEU A 24 14.70 12.41 -3.59
N LYS A 25 13.80 13.35 -3.27
CA LYS A 25 13.83 14.70 -3.84
C LYS A 25 14.99 15.55 -3.32
N SER A 26 15.28 15.48 -2.01
CA SER A 26 16.21 16.40 -1.34
C SER A 26 17.65 15.90 -1.34
N ASN A 27 17.84 14.59 -1.26
CA ASN A 27 19.16 13.96 -1.11
C ASN A 27 19.63 13.26 -2.39
N LYS A 28 18.70 12.80 -3.23
CA LYS A 28 19.03 12.06 -4.45
C LYS A 28 18.69 12.82 -5.73
N HIS A 29 18.05 13.98 -5.62
CA HIS A 29 17.60 14.79 -6.75
C HIS A 29 16.77 13.99 -7.78
N GLU A 30 15.95 13.06 -7.29
CA GLU A 30 15.06 12.23 -8.10
C GLU A 30 13.62 12.79 -8.04
N TYR A 31 13.02 13.02 -9.21
CA TYR A 31 11.75 13.76 -9.32
C TYR A 31 10.63 13.00 -10.06
N VAL A 32 10.94 11.89 -10.72
CA VAL A 32 10.01 11.13 -11.56
C VAL A 32 9.53 9.90 -10.81
N LEU A 33 10.44 9.03 -10.40
CA LEU A 33 10.14 7.80 -9.64
C LEU A 33 9.56 8.13 -8.26
N SER A 34 10.06 9.19 -7.63
CA SER A 34 9.63 9.71 -6.34
C SER A 34 8.17 10.14 -6.37
N LYS A 35 7.71 10.75 -7.48
CA LYS A 35 6.29 11.07 -7.68
C LYS A 35 5.44 9.83 -7.90
N GLN A 36 5.95 8.84 -8.67
CA GLN A 36 5.23 7.58 -8.89
C GLN A 36 4.99 6.85 -7.58
N ILE A 37 6.06 6.63 -6.79
CA ILE A 37 5.97 5.90 -5.53
C ILE A 37 5.17 6.67 -4.46
N LEU A 38 5.24 8.01 -4.45
CA LEU A 38 4.41 8.84 -3.57
C LEU A 38 2.93 8.59 -3.86
N ARG A 39 2.55 8.59 -5.15
CA ARG A 39 1.16 8.41 -5.56
C ARG A 39 0.67 7.01 -5.18
N CYS A 40 1.28 5.96 -5.70
CA CYS A 40 0.77 4.62 -5.44
C CYS A 40 0.89 4.22 -3.96
N GLY A 41 1.98 4.57 -3.28
CA GLY A 41 2.17 4.22 -1.87
C GLY A 41 1.18 4.88 -0.92
N THR A 42 0.77 6.13 -1.18
CA THR A 42 -0.26 6.79 -0.36
C THR A 42 -1.69 6.42 -0.78
N SER A 43 -1.89 6.06 -2.06
CA SER A 43 -3.18 5.56 -2.56
C SER A 43 -3.61 4.24 -1.92
N VAL A 44 -2.69 3.44 -1.37
CA VAL A 44 -3.02 2.21 -0.61
C VAL A 44 -3.93 2.54 0.58
N GLY A 45 -3.50 3.45 1.46
CA GLY A 45 -4.28 3.83 2.63
C GLY A 45 -5.58 4.55 2.26
N ALA A 46 -5.52 5.45 1.27
CA ALA A 46 -6.70 6.19 0.80
C ALA A 46 -7.82 5.25 0.30
N ASN A 47 -7.50 4.22 -0.49
CA ASN A 47 -8.51 3.28 -0.97
C ASN A 47 -9.02 2.33 0.15
N ILE A 48 -8.23 2.07 1.18
CA ILE A 48 -8.70 1.33 2.38
C ILE A 48 -9.72 2.16 3.15
N GLU A 49 -9.47 3.46 3.34
CA GLU A 49 -10.44 4.39 3.94
C GLU A 49 -11.75 4.43 3.15
N GLU A 50 -11.66 4.55 1.82
CA GLU A 50 -12.84 4.49 0.96
C GLU A 50 -13.59 3.16 1.06
N ALA A 51 -12.87 2.04 1.17
CA ALA A 51 -13.49 0.73 1.39
C ALA A 51 -14.31 0.72 2.69
N LEU A 52 -13.77 1.27 3.78
CA LEU A 52 -14.44 1.33 5.08
C LEU A 52 -15.70 2.20 5.08
N GLY A 53 -15.73 3.24 4.24
CA GLY A 53 -16.93 4.05 3.97
C GLY A 53 -17.85 3.48 2.88
N GLY A 54 -17.53 2.30 2.33
CA GLY A 54 -18.23 1.71 1.19
C GLY A 54 -19.68 1.35 1.48
N ILE A 55 -20.53 1.45 0.46
CA ILE A 55 -21.99 1.29 0.58
C ILE A 55 -22.47 -0.17 0.48
N SER A 56 -21.58 -1.09 0.11
CA SER A 56 -21.89 -2.53 0.01
C SER A 56 -20.65 -3.41 0.16
N LYS A 57 -20.84 -4.71 0.46
CA LYS A 57 -19.74 -5.69 0.48
C LYS A 57 -19.00 -5.79 -0.86
N LYS A 58 -19.70 -5.63 -2.00
CA LYS A 58 -19.07 -5.66 -3.33
C LYS A 58 -18.18 -4.44 -3.56
N ASP A 59 -18.65 -3.27 -3.15
CA ASP A 59 -17.90 -2.01 -3.23
C ASP A 59 -16.66 -2.05 -2.32
N PHE A 60 -16.82 -2.51 -1.07
CA PHE A 60 -15.71 -2.78 -0.15
C PHE A 60 -14.62 -3.65 -0.80
N ILE A 61 -15.00 -4.80 -1.38
CA ILE A 61 -14.06 -5.70 -2.05
C ILE A 61 -13.38 -5.02 -3.25
N ALA A 62 -14.13 -4.25 -4.05
CA ALA A 62 -13.58 -3.55 -5.21
C ALA A 62 -12.52 -2.50 -4.82
N LYS A 63 -12.78 -1.71 -3.77
CA LYS A 63 -11.83 -0.72 -3.23
C LYS A 63 -10.59 -1.38 -2.62
N LEU A 64 -10.73 -2.51 -1.94
CA LEU A 64 -9.58 -3.29 -1.47
C LEU A 64 -8.74 -3.86 -2.63
N HIS A 65 -9.36 -4.25 -3.75
CA HIS A 65 -8.61 -4.66 -4.95
C HIS A 65 -7.79 -3.51 -5.54
N ILE A 66 -8.31 -2.29 -5.52
CA ILE A 66 -7.54 -1.11 -5.94
C ILE A 66 -6.35 -0.93 -5.00
N SER A 67 -6.58 -0.93 -3.69
CA SER A 67 -5.51 -0.86 -2.67
C SER A 67 -4.43 -1.92 -2.88
N PHE A 68 -4.82 -3.15 -3.23
CA PHE A 68 -3.89 -4.24 -3.51
C PHE A 68 -3.04 -3.98 -4.75
N LYS A 69 -3.64 -3.43 -5.83
CA LYS A 69 -2.88 -3.04 -7.03
C LYS A 69 -1.88 -1.93 -6.75
N GLU A 70 -2.30 -0.91 -5.99
CA GLU A 70 -1.42 0.20 -5.58
C GLU A 70 -0.25 -0.29 -4.72
N ALA A 71 -0.49 -1.26 -3.82
CA ALA A 71 0.56 -1.88 -3.02
C ALA A 71 1.53 -2.70 -3.89
N ARG A 72 1.03 -3.41 -4.91
CA ARG A 72 1.89 -4.14 -5.88
C ARG A 72 2.75 -3.19 -6.71
N GLU A 73 2.20 -2.05 -7.13
CA GLU A 73 2.96 -1.02 -7.83
C GLU A 73 4.02 -0.39 -6.92
N THR A 74 3.67 -0.08 -5.68
CA THR A 74 4.61 0.45 -4.67
C THR A 74 5.77 -0.53 -4.45
N HIS A 75 5.47 -1.82 -4.32
CA HIS A 75 6.47 -2.87 -4.21
C HIS A 75 7.41 -2.90 -5.44
N TYR A 76 6.88 -2.72 -6.65
CA TYR A 76 7.71 -2.65 -7.85
C TYR A 76 8.68 -1.46 -7.80
N TRP A 77 8.19 -0.27 -7.44
CA TRP A 77 9.03 0.92 -7.35
C TRP A 77 10.09 0.82 -6.25
N LEU A 78 9.79 0.21 -5.10
CA LEU A 78 10.78 -0.02 -4.05
C LEU A 78 11.95 -0.88 -4.55
N ARG A 79 11.68 -1.96 -5.30
CA ARG A 79 12.75 -2.77 -5.91
C ARG A 79 13.55 -1.96 -6.92
N LEU A 80 12.89 -1.20 -7.78
CA LEU A 80 13.58 -0.40 -8.79
C LEU A 80 14.49 0.66 -8.14
N LEU A 81 14.01 1.35 -7.10
CA LEU A 81 14.80 2.34 -6.36
C LEU A 81 16.04 1.71 -5.70
N LYS A 82 15.93 0.47 -5.22
CA LYS A 82 17.05 -0.28 -4.65
C LYS A 82 18.04 -0.71 -5.74
N ASP A 83 17.56 -1.35 -6.80
CA ASP A 83 18.39 -1.87 -7.89
C ASP A 83 19.06 -0.75 -8.72
N THR A 84 18.58 0.49 -8.59
CA THR A 84 19.18 1.71 -9.20
C THR A 84 19.86 2.62 -8.17
N GLU A 85 20.16 2.11 -6.97
CA GLU A 85 20.99 2.75 -5.94
C GLU A 85 20.45 4.09 -5.37
N TYR A 86 19.17 4.36 -5.57
CA TYR A 86 18.49 5.50 -4.95
C TYR A 86 18.29 5.32 -3.45
N ILE A 87 18.11 4.08 -2.99
CA ILE A 87 18.01 3.72 -1.58
C ILE A 87 18.96 2.56 -1.26
N ASP A 88 19.46 2.51 -0.03
CA ASP A 88 20.33 1.42 0.43
C ASP A 88 19.51 0.18 0.84
N ASP A 89 20.20 -0.95 1.03
CA ASP A 89 19.58 -2.23 1.40
C ASP A 89 18.79 -2.13 2.70
N LYS A 90 19.30 -1.39 3.70
CA LYS A 90 18.64 -1.23 4.99
C LYS A 90 17.30 -0.50 4.87
N MET A 91 17.28 0.58 4.09
CA MET A 91 16.07 1.35 3.82
C MET A 91 15.09 0.53 2.99
N PHE A 92 15.57 -0.18 1.97
CA PHE A 92 14.77 -1.06 1.14
C PHE A 92 14.12 -2.18 1.95
N GLU A 93 14.90 -2.96 2.72
CA GLU A 93 14.40 -4.05 3.57
C GLU A 93 13.33 -3.56 4.53
N SER A 94 13.56 -2.40 5.16
CA SER A 94 12.60 -1.83 6.10
C SER A 94 11.29 -1.41 5.42
N LEU A 95 11.31 -0.90 4.20
CA LEU A 95 10.11 -0.45 3.48
C LEU A 95 9.36 -1.61 2.79
N ILE A 96 10.11 -2.57 2.23
CA ILE A 96 9.53 -3.68 1.48
C ILE A 96 8.77 -4.63 2.41
N LEU A 97 9.26 -4.84 3.64
CA LEU A 97 8.58 -5.67 4.63
C LEU A 97 7.20 -5.11 5.02
N ASP A 98 7.09 -3.80 5.23
CA ASP A 98 5.80 -3.14 5.49
C ASP A 98 4.84 -3.33 4.30
N CYS A 99 5.35 -3.16 3.07
CA CYS A 99 4.56 -3.32 1.85
C CYS A 99 4.07 -4.76 1.68
N GLU A 100 4.93 -5.75 1.91
CA GLU A 100 4.59 -7.17 1.86
C GLU A 100 3.58 -7.57 2.95
N GLU A 101 3.70 -7.01 4.15
CA GLU A 101 2.73 -7.23 5.22
C GLU A 101 1.35 -6.72 4.81
N ILE A 102 1.26 -5.50 4.25
CA ILE A 102 0.02 -4.94 3.74
C ILE A 102 -0.56 -5.81 2.61
N LEU A 103 0.26 -6.29 1.68
CA LEU A 103 -0.18 -7.19 0.61
C LEU A 103 -0.79 -8.49 1.15
N LYS A 104 -0.16 -9.10 2.15
CA LYS A 104 -0.65 -10.32 2.81
C LYS A 104 -2.00 -10.06 3.50
N LEU A 105 -2.10 -8.96 4.25
CA LEU A 105 -3.34 -8.57 4.92
C LEU A 105 -4.48 -8.31 3.93
N LEU A 106 -4.23 -7.50 2.89
CA LEU A 106 -5.21 -7.19 1.85
C LEU A 106 -5.68 -8.47 1.14
N SER A 107 -4.75 -9.33 0.74
CA SER A 107 -5.09 -10.61 0.09
C SER A 107 -6.00 -11.46 0.97
N LYS A 108 -5.68 -11.59 2.27
CA LYS A 108 -6.49 -12.39 3.20
C LYS A 108 -7.87 -11.81 3.45
N ILE A 109 -7.97 -10.48 3.60
CA ILE A 109 -9.25 -9.80 3.79
C ILE A 109 -10.12 -9.98 2.55
N ILE A 110 -9.58 -9.75 1.35
CA ILE A 110 -10.29 -9.93 0.08
C ILE A 110 -10.82 -11.36 -0.08
N GLU A 111 -9.98 -12.36 0.18
CA GLU A 111 -10.36 -13.78 0.11
C GLU A 111 -11.53 -14.07 1.06
N THR A 112 -11.40 -13.67 2.32
CA THR A 112 -12.41 -13.90 3.37
C THR A 112 -13.73 -13.19 3.04
N SER A 113 -13.66 -11.93 2.58
CA SER A 113 -14.84 -11.16 2.20
C SER A 113 -15.59 -11.76 0.99
N LYS A 114 -14.87 -12.33 0.02
CA LYS A 114 -15.48 -13.03 -1.12
C LYS A 114 -16.19 -14.30 -0.70
N SER A 115 -15.56 -15.12 0.15
CA SER A 115 -16.17 -16.37 0.64
C SER A 115 -17.48 -16.09 1.39
N ASN A 116 -17.50 -15.06 2.24
CA ASN A 116 -18.71 -14.67 2.96
C ASN A 116 -19.81 -14.17 2.02
N LEU A 117 -19.47 -13.46 0.94
CA LEU A 117 -20.44 -12.98 -0.04
C LEU A 117 -21.11 -14.12 -0.84
N SER A 118 -20.38 -15.23 -1.06
CA SER A 118 -20.93 -16.41 -1.74
C SER A 118 -21.83 -17.26 -0.84
N GLN A 119 -21.67 -17.20 0.49
CA GLN A 119 -22.54 -17.89 1.46
C GLN A 119 -23.86 -17.16 1.72
N ASP A 120 -23.92 -15.85 1.43
CA ASP A 120 -25.12 -15.02 1.57
C ASP A 120 -26.09 -15.12 0.36
N LYS A 121 -25.77 -15.96 -0.64
CA LYS A 121 -26.61 -16.21 -1.83
C LYS A 121 -27.31 -17.55 -1.73
#